data_AF-A0A1R3THT2-F1
#
_entry.id   AF-A0A1R3THT2-F1
#
_cell.length_a   1.000
_cell.length_b   1.000
_cell.length_c   1.000
_cell.angle_alpha   90.00
_cell.angle_beta   90.00
_cell.angle_gamma   90.00
#
_symmetry.space_group_name_H-M   'P 1'
#
loop_
_entity.id
_entity.type
_entity.pdbx_description
1 polymer ?
#
loop_
_entity_poly.entity_id
_entity_poly.type
_entity_poly.pdbx_seq_one_letter_code
_entity_poly.pdbx_strand_id
1 'polypeptide(L)'
;MQTTDLKIKKLSETMPGELVRLSALGRAPRFCIVMEQKRENAILACLEPIAGVVDRPFHFFPSNNLNAVSFGSDWFLDIELDHEFYPGSQSMRWGSGALKLQGTEWVLSIHQMPTAYQLSELFFNLSSNEITEMPAVSTSAPISQWRIWKDREAATLPDGKPLVTVQAVEVN
;
A
#
# COMPACT_ATOMS: atom_id res chain seq x y z
N MET A 1 -11.69 -2.92 -23.96
CA MET A 1 -12.09 -2.69 -22.55
C MET A 1 -11.83 -3.99 -21.81
N GLN A 2 -10.77 -4.06 -21.02
CA GLN A 2 -10.56 -5.18 -20.10
C GLN A 2 -11.15 -4.73 -18.75
N THR A 3 -12.29 -5.29 -18.40
CA THR A 3 -12.78 -5.23 -17.03
C THR A 3 -11.79 -6.00 -16.16
N THR A 4 -11.31 -5.40 -15.07
CA THR A 4 -10.56 -6.15 -14.05
C THR A 4 -11.45 -7.28 -13.53
N ASP A 5 -11.15 -8.51 -13.95
CA ASP A 5 -11.88 -9.71 -13.54
C ASP A 5 -11.55 -10.00 -12.08
N LEU A 6 -12.47 -9.61 -11.19
CA LEU A 6 -12.36 -9.93 -9.76
C LEU A 6 -12.36 -11.44 -9.58
N LYS A 7 -11.35 -11.95 -8.86
CA LYS A 7 -11.17 -13.39 -8.62
C LYS A 7 -10.96 -13.65 -7.15
N ILE A 8 -11.55 -14.72 -6.63
CA ILE A 8 -11.16 -15.25 -5.32
C ILE A 8 -9.93 -16.11 -5.55
N LYS A 9 -8.85 -15.80 -4.83
CA LYS A 9 -7.59 -16.53 -4.87
C LYS A 9 -7.15 -16.89 -3.46
N LYS A 10 -6.39 -17.97 -3.32
CA LYS A 10 -5.54 -18.13 -2.14
C LYS A 10 -4.40 -17.11 -2.20
N LEU A 11 -3.92 -16.66 -1.06
CA LEU A 11 -2.74 -15.78 -1.02
C LEU A 11 -1.51 -16.43 -1.66
N SER A 12 -1.36 -17.76 -1.62
CA SER A 12 -0.31 -18.46 -2.38
C SER A 12 -0.35 -18.26 -3.90
N GLU A 13 -1.46 -17.78 -4.45
CA GLU A 13 -1.71 -17.63 -5.90
C GLU A 13 -1.65 -16.15 -6.35
N THR A 14 -1.37 -15.23 -5.42
CA THR A 14 -1.22 -13.80 -5.73
C THR A 14 0.24 -13.46 -5.98
N MET A 15 0.49 -12.34 -6.66
CA MET A 15 1.84 -11.87 -6.98
C MET A 15 2.14 -10.53 -6.30
N PRO A 16 3.42 -10.18 -6.06
CA PRO A 16 3.79 -8.82 -5.65
C PRO A 16 3.17 -7.75 -6.56
N GLY A 17 2.71 -6.65 -5.96
CA GLY A 17 1.99 -5.57 -6.65
C GLY A 17 0.49 -5.81 -6.81
N GLU A 18 0.00 -7.01 -6.55
CA GLU A 18 -1.44 -7.30 -6.65
C GLU A 18 -2.22 -6.63 -5.51
N LEU A 19 -3.32 -5.95 -5.86
CA LEU A 19 -4.26 -5.41 -4.88
C LEU A 19 -5.25 -6.51 -4.50
N VAL A 20 -5.40 -6.73 -3.20
CA VAL A 20 -6.29 -7.74 -2.65
C VAL A 20 -7.17 -7.17 -1.55
N ARG A 21 -8.35 -7.77 -1.36
CA ARG A 21 -9.22 -7.51 -0.21
C ARG A 21 -9.44 -8.80 0.57
N LEU A 22 -9.05 -8.81 1.84
CA LEU A 22 -9.15 -9.99 2.70
C LEU A 22 -9.59 -9.65 4.12
N SER A 23 -10.28 -10.59 4.75
CA SER A 23 -10.49 -10.59 6.20
C SER A 23 -9.30 -11.29 6.84
N ALA A 24 -8.51 -10.52 7.58
CA ALA A 24 -7.41 -11.04 8.39
C ALA A 24 -7.59 -10.56 9.83
N LEU A 25 -6.87 -11.20 10.76
CA LEU A 25 -6.82 -10.80 12.18
C LEU A 25 -8.19 -10.82 12.89
N GLY A 26 -9.17 -11.58 12.37
CA GLY A 26 -10.54 -11.59 12.89
C GLY A 26 -11.22 -10.22 12.80
N ARG A 27 -10.91 -9.45 11.75
CA ARG A 27 -11.44 -8.10 11.51
C ARG A 27 -12.17 -8.02 10.16
N ALA A 28 -12.84 -6.89 9.95
CA ALA A 28 -13.51 -6.57 8.69
C ALA A 28 -12.52 -6.64 7.51
N PRO A 29 -12.98 -7.01 6.29
CA PRO A 29 -12.10 -7.08 5.14
C PRO A 29 -11.46 -5.74 4.77
N ARG A 30 -10.15 -5.73 4.56
CA ARG A 30 -9.37 -4.53 4.21
C ARG A 30 -8.62 -4.69 2.90
N PHE A 31 -8.37 -3.57 2.23
CA PHE A 31 -7.50 -3.49 1.06
C PHE A 31 -6.03 -3.60 1.46
N CYS A 32 -5.32 -4.48 0.77
CA CYS A 32 -3.90 -4.71 0.95
C CYS A 32 -3.18 -4.80 -0.39
N ILE A 33 -1.92 -4.36 -0.44
CA ILE A 33 -1.00 -4.65 -1.55
C ILE A 33 -0.14 -5.85 -1.13
N VAL A 34 -0.03 -6.85 -2.00
CA VAL A 34 0.93 -7.93 -1.83
C VAL A 34 2.33 -7.38 -2.09
N MET A 35 3.18 -7.35 -1.07
CA MET A 35 4.54 -6.82 -1.19
C MET A 35 5.55 -7.92 -1.53
N GLU A 36 5.35 -9.11 -0.97
CA GLU A 36 6.25 -10.24 -1.17
C GLU A 36 5.49 -11.56 -0.95
N GLN A 37 5.87 -12.59 -1.71
CA GLN A 37 5.42 -13.96 -1.49
C GLN A 37 6.57 -14.82 -0.95
N LYS A 38 6.37 -15.38 0.24
CA LYS A 38 7.29 -16.36 0.83
C LYS A 38 6.65 -17.74 0.78
N ARG A 39 7.40 -18.76 1.18
CA ARG A 39 6.97 -20.16 1.09
C ARG A 39 5.67 -20.44 1.85
N GLU A 40 5.51 -19.91 3.07
CA GLU A 40 4.38 -20.23 3.97
C GLU A 40 3.49 -19.03 4.30
N ASN A 41 4.00 -17.83 4.06
CA ASN A 41 3.35 -16.55 4.34
C ASN A 41 3.60 -15.54 3.22
N ALA A 42 2.79 -14.50 3.20
CA ALA A 42 2.99 -13.33 2.36
C ALA A 42 3.37 -12.14 3.24
N ILE A 43 3.97 -11.11 2.65
CA ILE A 43 4.03 -9.78 3.26
C ILE A 43 2.95 -8.93 2.60
N LEU A 44 2.01 -8.42 3.38
CA LEU A 44 0.94 -7.56 2.89
C LEU A 44 1.06 -6.17 3.52
N ALA A 45 0.93 -5.13 2.69
CA ALA A 45 0.69 -3.76 3.13
C ALA A 45 -0.82 -3.52 3.29
N CYS A 46 -1.34 -3.50 4.52
CA CYS A 46 -2.70 -3.07 4.81
C CYS A 46 -2.80 -1.55 4.72
N LEU A 47 -3.66 -1.08 3.83
CA LEU A 47 -3.77 0.35 3.50
C LEU A 47 -4.74 1.10 4.42
N GLU A 48 -5.56 0.36 5.16
CA GLU A 48 -6.59 0.90 6.03
C GLU A 48 -6.24 0.67 7.50
N PRO A 49 -6.49 1.66 8.38
CA PRO A 49 -6.27 1.50 9.82
C PRO A 49 -7.25 0.50 10.43
N ILE A 50 -6.85 -0.09 11.56
CA ILE A 50 -7.71 -0.90 12.42
C ILE A 50 -8.01 -0.07 13.68
N ALA A 51 -9.23 0.44 13.80
CA ALA A 51 -9.66 1.24 14.94
C ALA A 51 -9.32 0.56 16.29
N GLY A 52 -8.65 1.30 17.16
CA GLY A 52 -8.22 0.81 18.48
C GLY A 52 -7.02 -0.16 18.47
N VAL A 53 -6.40 -0.41 17.31
CA VAL A 53 -5.25 -1.32 17.19
C VAL A 53 -4.09 -0.68 16.43
N VAL A 54 -4.35 -0.16 15.22
CA VAL A 54 -3.37 0.54 14.37
C VAL A 54 -4.09 1.69 13.68
N ASP A 55 -3.60 2.91 13.88
CA ASP A 55 -4.18 4.16 13.39
C ASP A 55 -3.65 4.61 12.04
N ARG A 56 -2.81 3.79 11.41
CA ARG A 56 -2.09 4.08 10.17
C ARG A 56 -2.06 2.84 9.27
N PRO A 57 -1.71 2.98 7.97
CA PRO A 57 -1.36 1.83 7.14
C PRO A 57 -0.23 1.02 7.80
N PHE A 58 -0.22 -0.29 7.61
CA PHE A 58 0.79 -1.15 8.24
C PHE A 58 1.05 -2.42 7.43
N HIS A 59 2.21 -3.05 7.62
CA HIS A 59 2.45 -4.38 7.09
C HIS A 59 2.29 -5.49 8.13
N PHE A 60 1.94 -6.69 7.65
CA PHE A 60 1.80 -7.90 8.44
C PHE A 60 2.03 -9.16 7.58
N PHE A 61 2.12 -10.32 8.24
CA PHE A 61 2.56 -11.58 7.63
C PHE A 61 1.50 -12.69 7.72
N PRO A 62 0.41 -12.65 6.93
CA PRO A 62 -0.61 -13.69 6.96
C PRO A 62 -0.12 -15.01 6.35
N SER A 63 -0.78 -16.11 6.73
CA SER A 63 -0.59 -17.41 6.09
C SER A 63 -1.07 -17.38 4.63
N ASN A 64 -0.33 -18.06 3.75
CA ASN A 64 -0.67 -18.20 2.34
C ASN A 64 -1.98 -18.97 2.07
N ASN A 65 -2.53 -19.64 3.09
CA ASN A 65 -3.78 -20.40 2.98
C ASN A 65 -5.04 -19.53 3.06
N LEU A 66 -4.92 -18.24 3.38
CA LEU A 66 -6.08 -17.33 3.41
C LEU A 66 -6.57 -17.07 1.99
N ASN A 67 -7.90 -16.97 1.84
CA ASN A 67 -8.52 -16.51 0.61
C ASN A 67 -8.65 -14.98 0.60
N ALA A 68 -8.45 -14.38 -0.56
CA ALA A 68 -8.62 -12.96 -0.80
C ALA A 68 -9.36 -12.71 -2.11
N VAL A 69 -10.07 -11.59 -2.20
CA VAL A 69 -10.58 -11.07 -3.48
C VAL A 69 -9.45 -10.29 -4.14
N SER A 70 -8.97 -10.79 -5.26
CA SER A 70 -7.96 -10.15 -6.10
C SER A 70 -8.58 -9.13 -7.05
N PHE A 71 -7.94 -7.98 -7.13
CA PHE A 71 -8.18 -6.92 -8.12
C PHE A 71 -7.05 -6.86 -9.17
N GLY A 72 -6.18 -7.88 -9.23
CA GLY A 72 -5.03 -7.86 -10.12
C GLY A 72 -4.00 -6.77 -9.78
N SER A 73 -3.11 -6.48 -10.72
CA SER A 73 -2.06 -5.45 -10.64
C SER A 73 -2.38 -4.18 -11.42
N ASP A 74 -3.49 -4.16 -12.17
CA ASP A 74 -3.87 -3.05 -13.08
C ASP A 74 -4.67 -1.94 -12.37
N TRP A 75 -4.64 -1.92 -11.05
CA TRP A 75 -5.27 -0.87 -10.25
C TRP A 75 -4.56 0.46 -10.48
N PHE A 76 -5.31 1.56 -10.37
CA PHE A 76 -4.81 2.87 -10.70
C PHE A 76 -4.49 3.68 -9.44
N LEU A 77 -3.24 4.16 -9.37
CA LEU A 77 -2.79 5.07 -8.34
C LEU A 77 -3.09 6.51 -8.73
N ASP A 78 -3.82 7.21 -7.87
CA ASP A 78 -4.10 8.63 -7.99
C ASP A 78 -3.47 9.37 -6.80
N ILE A 79 -2.69 10.40 -7.11
CA ILE A 79 -1.89 11.13 -6.12
C ILE A 79 -2.45 12.54 -5.97
N GLU A 80 -2.50 13.03 -4.73
CA GLU A 80 -2.84 14.42 -4.46
C GLU A 80 -1.58 15.15 -4.05
N LEU A 81 -1.08 16.01 -4.94
CA LEU A 81 0.11 16.80 -4.65
C LEU A 81 -0.23 17.84 -3.58
N ASP A 82 0.52 17.82 -2.48
CA ASP A 82 0.46 18.84 -1.46
C ASP A 82 1.62 19.86 -1.62
N HIS A 83 1.67 20.85 -0.74
CA HIS A 83 2.68 21.90 -0.75
C HIS A 83 4.09 21.39 -0.37
N GLU A 84 4.20 20.13 0.07
CA GLU A 84 5.46 19.53 0.47
C GLU A 84 6.07 18.61 -0.59
N PHE A 85 5.39 18.47 -1.74
CA PHE A 85 5.87 17.69 -2.86
C PHE A 85 7.05 18.37 -3.58
N TYR A 86 8.23 18.30 -2.96
CA TYR A 86 9.49 18.73 -3.55
C TYR A 86 10.66 17.83 -3.10
N PRO A 87 11.68 17.61 -3.96
CA PRO A 87 12.84 16.80 -3.61
C PRO A 87 13.60 17.33 -2.40
N GLY A 88 13.95 16.45 -1.47
CA GLY A 88 14.73 16.84 -0.28
C GLY A 88 13.89 17.45 0.83
N SER A 89 12.56 17.38 0.74
CA SER A 89 11.69 17.73 1.87
C SER A 89 12.01 16.83 3.08
N GLN A 90 12.45 17.46 4.17
CA GLN A 90 12.69 16.82 5.46
C GLN A 90 11.67 17.25 6.52
N SER A 91 10.72 18.13 6.17
CA SER A 91 9.73 18.66 7.10
C SER A 91 8.87 17.55 7.69
N MET A 92 8.65 16.48 6.93
CA MET A 92 7.83 15.35 7.37
C MET A 92 8.62 14.04 7.36
N ARG A 93 8.98 13.60 8.57
CA ARG A 93 9.31 12.19 8.80
C ARG A 93 8.00 11.43 8.87
N TRP A 94 7.55 10.88 7.75
CA TRP A 94 6.35 10.04 7.74
C TRP A 94 6.61 8.71 8.44
N GLY A 95 5.65 8.29 9.26
CA GLY A 95 5.68 7.12 10.12
C GLY A 95 4.90 5.93 9.60
N SER A 96 4.12 6.05 8.52
CA SER A 96 3.65 4.94 7.67
C SER A 96 2.70 5.47 6.60
N GLY A 97 2.64 4.82 5.45
CA GLY A 97 1.64 5.08 4.40
C GLY A 97 2.03 6.18 3.41
N ALA A 98 3.23 6.75 3.52
CA ALA A 98 3.69 7.78 2.60
C ALA A 98 4.15 7.18 1.28
N LEU A 99 3.84 7.88 0.19
CA LEU A 99 4.48 7.65 -1.10
C LEU A 99 5.65 8.60 -1.27
N LYS A 100 6.71 8.14 -1.92
CA LYS A 100 7.89 8.94 -2.25
C LYS A 100 8.18 8.78 -3.73
N LEU A 101 8.24 9.88 -4.47
CA LEU A 101 8.75 9.88 -5.84
C LEU A 101 10.27 9.93 -5.78
N GLN A 102 10.96 8.92 -6.31
CA GLN A 102 12.41 8.87 -6.45
C GLN A 102 12.77 8.66 -7.92
N GLY A 103 13.31 9.70 -8.57
CA GLY A 103 13.48 9.68 -10.02
C GLY A 103 12.12 9.56 -10.72
N THR A 104 11.83 8.40 -11.31
CA THR A 104 10.54 8.09 -11.95
C THR A 104 9.72 7.04 -11.19
N GLU A 105 10.21 6.58 -10.04
CA GLU A 105 9.64 5.44 -9.31
C GLU A 105 8.86 5.91 -8.09
N TRP A 106 7.73 5.25 -7.84
CA TRP A 106 6.92 5.48 -6.64
C TRP A 106 7.25 4.43 -5.58
N VAL A 107 7.69 4.87 -4.42
CA VAL A 107 8.04 4.00 -3.30
C VAL A 107 7.09 4.25 -2.14
N LEU A 108 6.36 3.21 -1.73
CA LEU A 108 5.51 3.19 -0.54
C LEU A 108 6.36 2.85 0.68
N SER A 109 6.26 3.66 1.74
CA SER A 109 6.83 3.31 3.04
C SER A 109 5.74 2.86 4.00
N ILE A 110 5.97 1.75 4.70
CA ILE A 110 4.96 1.17 5.58
C ILE A 110 5.59 0.52 6.80
N HIS A 111 5.06 0.84 7.98
CA HIS A 111 5.55 0.32 9.25
C HIS A 111 4.87 -0.99 9.61
N GLN A 112 5.55 -1.82 10.39
CA GLN A 112 4.94 -3.04 10.93
C GLN A 112 3.79 -2.71 11.90
N MET A 113 2.81 -3.61 11.96
CA MET A 113 1.80 -3.62 13.02
C MET A 113 2.45 -3.54 14.43
N PRO A 114 1.94 -2.73 15.39
CA PRO A 114 2.58 -2.46 16.69
C PRO A 114 2.72 -3.64 17.66
N THR A 115 2.38 -4.86 17.24
CA THR A 115 2.41 -6.07 18.08
C THR A 115 3.76 -6.79 18.06
N ALA A 116 4.71 -6.34 17.24
CA ALA A 116 6.05 -6.93 17.15
C ALA A 116 7.06 -6.05 17.89
N TYR A 117 7.95 -6.68 18.66
CA TYR A 117 9.07 -6.03 19.36
C TYR A 117 10.12 -5.38 18.43
N GLN A 118 9.86 -5.33 17.12
CA GLN A 118 10.67 -4.68 16.11
C GLN A 118 9.75 -3.81 15.24
N LEU A 119 10.02 -2.51 15.19
CA LEU A 119 9.47 -1.62 14.19
C LEU A 119 10.33 -1.78 12.94
N SER A 120 10.01 -2.75 12.07
CA SER A 120 10.58 -2.80 10.73
C SER A 120 9.73 -1.94 9.80
N GLU A 121 10.29 -0.84 9.29
CA GLU A 121 9.73 -0.13 8.13
C GLU A 121 10.14 -0.89 6.87
N LEU A 122 9.20 -1.08 5.95
CA LEU A 122 9.46 -1.63 4.63
C LEU A 122 9.21 -0.55 3.58
N PHE A 123 10.05 -0.56 2.54
CA PHE A 123 9.91 0.29 1.37
C PHE A 123 9.58 -0.60 0.18
N PHE A 124 8.50 -0.29 -0.53
CA PHE A 124 8.04 -1.09 -1.66
C PHE A 124 7.90 -0.22 -2.89
N ASN A 125 8.68 -0.54 -3.93
CA ASN A 125 8.64 0.14 -5.20
C ASN A 125 7.44 -0.36 -6.00
N LEU A 126 6.46 0.52 -6.24
CA LEU A 126 5.22 0.21 -6.95
C LEU A 126 5.42 0.03 -8.46
N SER A 127 6.57 0.46 -9.01
CA SER A 127 6.90 0.30 -10.43
C SER A 127 7.55 -1.06 -10.69
N SER A 128 8.47 -1.50 -9.83
CA SER A 128 9.11 -2.82 -9.95
C SER A 128 8.35 -3.93 -9.23
N ASN A 129 7.44 -3.59 -8.31
CA ASN A 129 6.76 -4.51 -7.40
C ASN A 129 7.73 -5.28 -6.49
N GLU A 130 8.77 -4.60 -6.00
CA GLU A 130 9.80 -5.19 -5.15
C GLU A 130 9.98 -4.39 -3.85
N ILE A 131 10.32 -5.10 -2.77
CA ILE A 131 10.82 -4.47 -1.56
C ILE A 131 12.23 -3.94 -1.86
N THR A 132 12.47 -2.69 -1.49
CA THR A 132 13.72 -1.98 -1.76
C THR A 132 14.30 -1.38 -0.47
N GLU A 133 15.50 -0.83 -0.58
CA GLU A 133 16.12 -0.04 0.49
C GLU A 133 15.41 1.31 0.67
N MET A 134 15.70 1.99 1.78
CA MET A 134 15.17 3.32 2.03
C MET A 134 15.56 4.29 0.90
N PRO A 135 14.58 4.99 0.28
CA PRO A 135 14.88 6.03 -0.70
C PRO A 135 15.79 7.12 -0.13
N ALA A 136 16.70 7.64 -0.95
CA ALA A 136 17.54 8.76 -0.54
C ALA A 136 16.68 10.00 -0.31
N VAL A 137 16.71 10.53 0.93
CA VAL A 137 15.87 11.67 1.34
C VAL A 137 16.14 12.90 0.48
N SER A 138 17.40 13.17 0.14
CA SER A 138 17.81 14.33 -0.65
C SER A 138 17.27 14.36 -2.08
N THR A 139 16.80 13.23 -2.60
CA THR A 139 16.34 13.10 -3.99
C THR A 139 14.90 12.59 -4.11
N SER A 140 14.20 12.46 -2.99
CA SER A 140 12.80 12.02 -2.98
C SER A 140 11.84 13.14 -2.61
N ALA A 141 10.67 13.13 -3.25
CA ALA A 141 9.56 14.04 -2.94
C ALA A 141 8.41 13.23 -2.30
N PRO A 142 8.06 13.47 -1.03
CA PRO A 142 7.00 12.73 -0.35
C PRO A 142 5.60 13.21 -0.75
N ILE A 143 4.62 12.32 -0.60
CA ILE A 143 3.18 12.60 -0.74
C ILE A 143 2.46 11.98 0.45
N SER A 144 1.65 12.81 1.12
CA SER A 144 0.89 12.45 2.31
C SER A 144 -0.43 11.75 2.02
N GLN A 145 -1.06 12.06 0.88
CA GLN A 145 -2.40 11.60 0.55
C GLN A 145 -2.48 11.05 -0.87
N TRP A 146 -3.05 9.86 -0.99
CA TRP A 146 -3.21 9.18 -2.27
C TRP A 146 -4.39 8.21 -2.24
N ARG A 147 -4.81 7.77 -3.42
CA ARG A 147 -6.02 6.96 -3.62
C ARG A 147 -5.72 5.80 -4.56
N ILE A 148 -6.36 4.67 -4.30
CA ILE A 148 -6.38 3.55 -5.25
C ILE A 148 -7.76 3.47 -5.86
N TRP A 149 -7.78 3.38 -7.18
CA TRP A 149 -8.95 3.12 -8.00
C TRP A 149 -8.86 1.72 -8.61
N LYS A 150 -10.01 1.13 -8.93
CA LYS A 150 -10.07 -0.19 -9.56
C LYS A 150 -9.24 -0.25 -10.85
N ASP A 151 -9.32 0.81 -11.64
CA ASP A 151 -8.64 1.03 -12.91
C ASP A 151 -8.69 2.54 -13.24
N ARG A 152 -8.04 2.95 -14.34
CA ARG A 152 -8.00 4.35 -14.77
C ARG A 152 -9.38 4.87 -15.19
N GLU A 153 -10.23 4.02 -15.77
CA GLU A 153 -11.55 4.42 -16.24
C GLU A 153 -12.45 4.81 -15.05
N ALA A 154 -12.43 3.99 -13.99
CA ALA A 154 -13.16 4.24 -12.75
C ALA A 154 -12.80 5.60 -12.11
N ALA A 155 -11.55 6.04 -12.23
CA ALA A 155 -11.08 7.33 -11.72
C ALA A 155 -11.65 8.54 -12.46
N THR A 156 -12.14 8.36 -13.69
CA THR A 156 -12.67 9.45 -14.53
C THR A 156 -14.19 9.58 -14.47
N LEU A 157 -14.88 8.65 -13.81
CA LEU A 157 -16.34 8.67 -13.70
C LEU A 157 -16.79 9.81 -12.76
N PRO A 158 -17.85 10.58 -13.11
CA PRO A 158 -18.32 11.70 -12.28
C PRO A 158 -18.67 11.32 -10.82
N ASP A 159 -19.21 10.11 -10.63
CA ASP A 159 -19.54 9.55 -9.32
C ASP A 159 -18.61 8.41 -8.90
N GLY A 160 -17.44 8.32 -9.57
CA GLY A 160 -16.41 7.36 -9.25
C GLY A 160 -15.97 7.51 -7.79
N LYS A 161 -15.80 6.38 -7.10
CA LYS A 161 -15.24 6.36 -5.75
C LYS A 161 -13.96 5.54 -5.73
N PRO A 162 -12.90 6.03 -5.06
CA PRO A 162 -11.71 5.22 -4.85
C PRO A 162 -12.06 3.98 -4.03
N LEU A 163 -11.33 2.89 -4.25
CA LEU A 163 -11.41 1.69 -3.44
C LEU A 163 -10.89 1.96 -2.03
N VAL A 164 -9.82 2.75 -1.92
CA VAL A 164 -9.24 3.20 -0.67
C VAL A 164 -8.61 4.58 -0.85
N THR A 165 -8.76 5.43 0.16
CA THR A 165 -7.98 6.66 0.33
C THR A 165 -7.01 6.43 1.49
N VAL A 166 -5.73 6.68 1.24
CA VAL A 166 -4.67 6.50 2.21
C VAL A 166 -4.18 7.86 2.67
N GLN A 167 -4.12 8.02 3.99
CA GLN A 167 -3.46 9.14 4.65
C GLN A 167 -2.20 8.60 5.33
N ALA A 168 -1.05 9.15 4.95
CA ALA A 168 0.18 8.92 5.66
C ALA A 168 0.10 9.55 7.06
N VAL A 169 0.75 8.92 8.04
CA VAL A 169 0.81 9.43 9.41
C VAL A 169 2.20 9.94 9.68
N GLU A 170 2.35 11.13 10.24
CA GLU A 170 3.65 11.73 10.61
C GLU A 170 4.23 11.06 11.86
N VAL A 171 5.56 10.91 11.92
CA VAL A 171 6.29 10.59 13.15
C VAL A 171 6.51 11.91 13.90
N ASN A 172 5.92 12.01 15.10
CA ASN A 172 6.27 13.05 16.07
C ASN A 172 7.64 12.78 16.70
#